data_AF-A0A9P5QF37-F1
#
_entry.id   AF-A0A9P5QF37-F1
#
_cell.length_a   1.000
_cell.length_b   1.000
_cell.length_c   1.000
_cell.angle_alpha   90.00
_cell.angle_beta   90.00
_cell.angle_gamma   90.00
#
_symmetry.space_group_name_H-M   'P 1'
#
loop_
_entity.id
_entity.type
_entity.pdbx_description
1 polymer ?
#
loop_
_entity_poly.entity_id
_entity_poly.type
_entity_poly.pdbx_seq_one_letter_code
_entity_poly.pdbx_strand_id
1 'polypeptide(L)' 'EVVFCFGFRTAFGGGKSTGFALIYDNLESAKKFEPKYRLVRHGLMEIKKASRKQRKERKNRSKKLRGTKKAKAAVAKK' A
#
# COMPACT_ATOMS: atom_id res chain seq x y z
N GLU A 1 11.32 -14.32 -3.28
CA GLU A 1 11.52 -14.31 -4.74
C GLU A 1 11.49 -12.86 -5.25
N VAL A 2 12.26 -12.56 -6.29
CA VAL A 2 12.49 -11.20 -6.83
C VAL A 2 11.89 -11.00 -8.24
N VAL A 3 10.92 -11.86 -8.59
CA VAL A 3 10.21 -11.82 -9.87
C VAL A 3 8.77 -11.38 -9.63
N PHE A 4 8.34 -10.35 -10.36
CA PHE A 4 7.01 -9.76 -10.23
C PHE A 4 6.27 -9.82 -11.56
N CYS A 5 5.23 -10.65 -11.64
CA CYS A 5 4.41 -10.79 -12.82
C CYS A 5 3.10 -10.00 -12.68
N PHE A 6 2.69 -9.27 -13.71
CA PHE A 6 1.49 -8.43 -13.66
C PHE A 6 0.87 -8.19 -15.04
N GLY A 7 -0.34 -7.63 -15.02
CA GLY A 7 -1.00 -7.17 -16.25
C GLY A 7 -1.42 -8.31 -17.18
N PHE A 8 -1.66 -9.51 -16.64
CA PHE A 8 -2.10 -10.63 -17.47
C PHE A 8 -3.49 -10.39 -18.06
N ARG A 9 -3.60 -10.61 -19.37
CA ARG A 9 -4.84 -10.64 -20.13
C ARG A 9 -4.87 -11.88 -21.00
N THR A 10 -5.93 -12.66 -20.83
CA THR A 10 -6.26 -13.83 -21.66
C THR A 10 -6.93 -13.39 -22.96
N ALA A 11 -6.58 -14.04 -24.06
CA ALA A 11 -7.27 -13.88 -25.33
C ALA A 11 -8.68 -14.51 -25.26
N PHE A 12 -9.64 -13.93 -25.99
CA PHE A 12 -10.97 -14.51 -26.13
C PHE A 12 -10.87 -15.86 -26.85
N GLY A 13 -11.58 -16.88 -26.36
CA GLY A 13 -11.41 -18.26 -26.82
C GLY A 13 -10.28 -19.04 -26.14
N GLY A 14 -9.46 -18.40 -25.30
CA GLY A 14 -8.41 -19.08 -24.54
C GLY A 14 -7.14 -19.38 -25.35
N GLY A 15 -6.30 -20.29 -24.84
CA GLY A 15 -5.07 -20.75 -25.53
C GLY A 15 -3.85 -19.81 -25.44
N LYS A 16 -4.04 -18.51 -25.17
CA LYS A 16 -2.95 -17.57 -24.97
C LYS A 16 -3.26 -16.52 -23.90
N SER A 17 -2.29 -16.28 -23.03
CA SER A 17 -2.28 -15.18 -22.06
C SER A 17 -1.07 -14.30 -22.33
N THR A 18 -1.27 -12.99 -22.30
CA THR A 18 -0.19 -12.00 -22.43
C THR A 18 -0.05 -11.24 -21.13
N GLY A 19 1.16 -10.94 -20.70
CA GLY A 19 1.44 -10.23 -19.45
C GLY A 19 2.88 -9.74 -19.41
N PHE A 20 3.24 -9.09 -18.31
CA PHE A 20 4.58 -8.53 -18.10
C PHE A 20 5.22 -9.14 -16.87
N ALA A 21 6.54 -9.22 -16.86
CA ALA A 21 7.33 -9.62 -15.71
C ALA A 21 8.52 -8.67 -15.51
N LEU A 22 8.82 -8.36 -14.26
CA LEU A 22 10.02 -7.65 -13.85
C LEU A 22 10.86 -8.60 -13.00
N ILE A 23 12.14 -8.70 -13.35
CA ILE A 23 13.13 -9.51 -12.64
C ILE A 23 14.13 -8.55 -12.03
N TYR A 24 14.29 -8.59 -10.72
CA TYR A 24 15.23 -7.77 -9.98
C TYR A 24 16.41 -8.62 -9.48
N ASP A 25 17.60 -8.03 -9.39
CA ASP A 25 18.78 -8.73 -8.89
C ASP A 25 18.73 -8.98 -7.38
N ASN A 26 18.07 -8.10 -6.63
CA ASN A 26 17.98 -8.17 -5.17
C ASN A 26 16.61 -7.75 -4.62
N LEU A 27 16.33 -8.16 -3.38
CA LEU A 27 15.04 -7.89 -2.73
C LEU A 27 14.87 -6.42 -2.35
N GLU A 28 15.96 -5.72 -2.09
CA GLU A 28 15.94 -4.33 -1.66
C GLU A 28 15.54 -3.39 -2.80
N SER A 29 16.07 -3.59 -4.00
CA SER A 29 15.69 -2.88 -5.22
C SER A 29 14.21 -3.14 -5.52
N ALA A 30 13.77 -4.40 -5.46
CA ALA A 30 12.37 -4.75 -5.63
C ALA A 30 11.45 -3.97 -4.66
N LYS A 31 11.78 -3.92 -3.36
CA LYS A 31 10.98 -3.18 -2.37
C LYS A 31 10.99 -1.66 -2.57
N LYS A 32 12.07 -1.11 -3.13
CA LYS A 32 12.23 0.32 -3.38
C LYS A 32 11.45 0.79 -4.62
N PHE A 33 11.49 0.00 -5.70
CA PHE A 33 10.94 0.40 -6.99
C PHE A 33 9.52 -0.12 -7.25
N GLU A 34 9.13 -1.28 -6.71
CA GLU A 34 7.79 -1.80 -6.93
C GLU A 34 6.70 -0.98 -6.22
N PRO A 35 5.54 -0.78 -6.88
CA PRO A 35 4.37 -0.26 -6.21
C PRO A 35 3.94 -1.12 -5.01
N LYS A 36 3.61 -0.46 -3.90
CA LYS A 36 3.23 -1.10 -2.63
C LYS A 36 2.14 -2.17 -2.76
N TYR A 37 1.18 -2.01 -3.68
CA TYR A 37 0.10 -2.99 -3.85
C TYR A 37 0.60 -4.34 -4.38
N ARG A 38 1.67 -4.36 -5.18
CA ARG A 38 2.29 -5.59 -5.69
C ARG A 38 3.10 -6.28 -4.61
N LEU A 39 3.82 -5.50 -3.79
CA LEU A 39 4.52 -6.02 -2.62
C LEU A 39 3.56 -6.71 -1.64
N VAL A 40 2.36 -6.15 -1.44
CA VAL A 40 1.31 -6.78 -0.63
C VAL A 40 0.81 -8.09 -1.24
N ARG A 41 0.58 -8.13 -2.56
CA ARG A 41 0.14 -9.37 -3.24
C ARG A 41 1.20 -10.47 -3.21
N HIS A 42 2.48 -10.10 -3.25
CA HIS A 42 3.60 -11.02 -3.08
C HIS A 42 3.93 -11.35 -1.62
N GLY A 43 3.15 -10.86 -0.64
CA GLY A 43 3.35 -11.16 0.78
C GLY A 43 4.57 -10.48 1.42
N LEU A 44 5.22 -9.53 0.74
CA LEU A 44 6.43 -8.85 1.22
C LEU A 44 6.13 -7.63 2.11
N MET A 45 4.87 -7.21 2.18
CA MET A 45 4.42 -6.06 2.95
C MET A 45 2.97 -6.24 3.39
N GLU A 46 2.66 -5.91 4.64
CA GLU A 46 1.29 -5.78 5.11
C GLU A 46 0.89 -4.31 5.25
N ILE A 47 -0.29 -3.95 4.73
CA ILE A 47 -0.83 -2.60 4.87
C ILE A 47 -2.13 -2.66 5.67
N LYS A 48 -2.09 -2.21 6.93
CA LYS A 48 -3.31 -1.97 7.72
C LYS A 48 -4.01 -0.71 7.21
N LYS A 49 -5.11 -0.89 6.47
CA LYS A 49 -5.91 0.23 5.94
C LYS A 49 -7.03 0.62 6.92
N ALA A 50 -6.95 1.82 7.48
CA ALA A 50 -8.11 2.47 8.09
C ALA A 50 -8.99 3.12 7.00
N SER A 51 -10.30 3.10 7.20
CA SER A 51 -11.26 3.68 6.24
C SER A 51 -10.96 5.16 5.96
N ARG A 52 -11.13 5.58 4.70
CA ARG A 52 -10.93 6.97 4.26
C ARG A 52 -11.81 7.94 5.07
N LYS A 53 -13.04 7.54 5.40
CA LYS A 53 -13.99 8.31 6.23
C LYS A 53 -13.41 8.56 7.63
N GLN A 54 -13.02 7.48 8.31
CA GLN A 54 -12.43 7.54 9.66
C GLN A 54 -11.17 8.43 9.71
N ARG A 55 -10.30 8.34 8.68
CA ARG A 55 -9.11 9.21 8.57
C ARG A 55 -9.47 10.69 8.43
N LYS A 56 -10.45 11.01 7.58
CA LYS A 56 -10.90 12.40 7.35
C LYS A 56 -11.57 12.98 8.58
N GLU A 57 -12.46 12.24 9.23
CA GLU A 57 -13.14 12.67 10.46
C GLU A 57 -12.15 12.86 11.61
N ARG A 58 -11.18 11.95 11.77
CA ARG A 58 -10.10 12.08 12.75
C ARG A 58 -9.29 13.36 12.50
N LYS A 59 -8.92 13.63 11.24
CA LYS A 59 -8.20 14.86 10.86
C LYS A 59 -9.01 16.11 11.23
N ASN A 60 -10.31 16.13 10.92
CA ASN A 60 -11.18 17.27 11.22
C ASN A 60 -11.37 17.48 12.73
N ARG A 61 -11.52 16.41 13.52
CA ARG A 61 -11.55 16.51 15.00
C ARG A 61 -10.23 17.06 15.56
N SER A 62 -9.09 16.56 15.08
CA SER A 62 -7.78 17.07 15.49
C SER A 62 -7.56 18.54 15.13
N LYS A 63 -8.14 19.03 14.02
CA LYS A 63 -8.09 20.46 13.65
C LYS A 63 -8.86 21.37 14.61
N LYS A 64 -9.87 20.87 15.34
CA LYS A 64 -10.65 21.66 16.31
C LYS A 64 -9.89 21.93 17.62
N LEU A 65 -8.87 21.14 17.93
CA LEU A 65 -8.07 21.30 19.15
C LEU A 65 -6.94 22.35 18.95
N ARG A 66 -6.65 23.10 20.01
CA ARG A 66 -5.64 24.17 20.07
C ARG A 66 -4.86 24.09 21.39
N GLY A 67 -3.65 24.65 21.42
CA GLY A 67 -2.80 24.73 22.60
C GLY A 67 -2.55 23.38 23.29
N THR A 68 -2.57 23.38 24.62
CA THR A 68 -2.31 22.21 25.46
C THR A 68 -3.26 21.03 25.20
N LYS A 69 -4.52 21.30 24.82
CA LYS A 69 -5.49 20.24 24.44
C LYS A 69 -5.03 19.43 23.23
N LYS A 70 -4.30 20.05 22.30
CA LYS A 70 -3.75 19.35 21.12
C LYS A 70 -2.57 18.45 21.49
N ALA A 71 -1.69 18.91 22.39
CA ALA A 71 -0.56 18.14 22.89
C ALA A 71 -1.03 16.90 23.68
N LYS A 72 -1.97 17.08 24.62
CA LYS A 72 -2.56 15.98 25.40
C LYS A 72 -3.22 14.91 24.52
N ALA A 73 -3.97 15.31 23.49
CA ALA A 73 -4.63 14.38 22.57
C ALA A 73 -3.67 13.66 21.59
N ALA A 74 -2.45 14.19 21.39
CA ALA A 74 -1.42 13.54 20.58
C ALA A 74 -0.67 12.45 21.38
N VAL A 75 -0.41 12.72 22.66
CA VAL A 75 0.26 11.77 23.58
C VAL A 75 -0.60 10.53 23.83
N ALA A 76 -1.92 10.69 23.99
CA ALA A 76 -2.85 9.57 24.20
C ALA A 76 -3.07 8.66 22.96
N LYS A 77 -2.40 8.95 21.84
CA LYS A 77 -2.57 8.25 20.55
C LYS A 77 -1.33 7.46 20.12
N LYS A 78 -0.25 7.53 20.92
CA LYS A 78 0.93 6.69 20.80
C LYS A 78 0.61 5.33 21.42
#